data_AF-A0A969ST38-F1
#
_entry.id   AF-A0A969ST38-F1
#
_cell.length_a   1.000
_cell.length_b   1.000
_cell.length_c   1.000
_cell.angle_alpha   90.00
_cell.angle_beta   90.00
_cell.angle_gamma   90.00
#
_symmetry.space_group_name_H-M   'P 1'
#
loop_
_entity.id
_entity.type
_entity.pdbx_description
1 polymer ?
#
loop_
_entity_poly.entity_id
_entity_poly.type
_entity_poly.pdbx_seq_one_letter_code
_entity_poly.pdbx_strand_id
1 'polypeptide(L)'
;MKYLLFFSGGIDSTAVLYKMLQDEPTAEIDVVHLVLKNQENRWEQELVACRNIVDWFKHQGHTFNYVEQVFEYTISSNSFPYDTSVVGFYAAHLIQSKSYDYVTSGVVASDDQTWQGQFRTSVRTSIYFSTALSISPCKPIVAWKYPLIGMTKKEIIKNFLPKDLLELTFSCRAPLQDSTPCGSCVACNEINEILAE
;
A
#
# COMPACT_ATOMS: atom_id res chain seq x y z
N MET A 1 -19.99 3.64 -3.38
CA MET A 1 -18.81 4.43 -2.99
C MET A 1 -17.66 4.08 -3.89
N LYS A 2 -16.75 5.01 -4.10
CA LYS A 2 -15.63 4.87 -5.02
C LYS A 2 -14.30 5.18 -4.35
N TYR A 3 -13.41 4.20 -4.41
CA TYR A 3 -12.13 4.24 -3.70
C TYR A 3 -10.95 4.22 -4.65
N LEU A 4 -9.94 5.00 -4.29
CA LEU A 4 -8.59 4.85 -4.80
C LEU A 4 -7.75 4.16 -3.73
N LEU A 5 -7.35 2.91 -3.97
CA LEU A 5 -6.51 2.14 -3.05
C LEU A 5 -5.07 2.08 -3.57
N PHE A 6 -4.12 2.59 -2.79
CA PHE A 6 -2.70 2.33 -3.01
C PHE A 6 -2.31 0.97 -2.45
N PHE A 7 -1.83 0.10 -3.32
CA PHE A 7 -1.58 -1.32 -3.05
C PHE A 7 -0.11 -1.67 -3.30
N SER A 8 0.56 -2.24 -2.29
CA SER A 8 1.98 -2.59 -2.36
C SER A 8 2.25 -4.08 -2.39
N GLY A 9 1.23 -4.93 -2.22
CA GLY A 9 1.40 -6.38 -2.11
C GLY A 9 1.95 -6.84 -0.76
N GLY A 10 2.18 -5.92 0.17
CA GLY A 10 2.48 -6.23 1.56
C GLY A 10 1.22 -6.63 2.34
N ILE A 11 1.44 -7.19 3.54
CA ILE A 11 0.39 -7.69 4.44
C ILE A 11 -0.70 -6.63 4.67
N ASP A 12 -0.31 -5.42 5.03
CA ASP A 12 -1.24 -4.37 5.43
C ASP A 12 -2.11 -3.88 4.26
N SER A 13 -1.51 -3.64 3.08
CA SER A 13 -2.26 -3.24 1.89
C SER A 13 -3.19 -4.34 1.36
N THR A 14 -2.80 -5.61 1.55
CA THR A 14 -3.62 -6.78 1.20
C THR A 14 -4.81 -6.93 2.14
N ALA A 15 -4.59 -6.72 3.44
CA ALA A 15 -5.65 -6.69 4.44
C ALA A 15 -6.65 -5.55 4.20
N VAL A 16 -6.20 -4.38 3.73
CA VAL A 16 -7.13 -3.31 3.32
C VAL A 16 -8.02 -3.76 2.17
N LEU A 17 -7.44 -4.29 1.09
CA LEU A 17 -8.22 -4.75 -0.05
C LEU A 17 -9.20 -5.86 0.36
N TYR A 18 -8.73 -6.84 1.13
CA TYR A 18 -9.56 -7.92 1.66
C TYR A 18 -10.74 -7.37 2.47
N LYS A 19 -10.46 -6.50 3.44
CA LYS A 19 -11.50 -5.88 4.27
C LYS A 19 -12.52 -5.10 3.45
N MET A 20 -12.07 -4.29 2.51
CA MET A 20 -12.97 -3.47 1.68
C MET A 20 -13.87 -4.32 0.80
N LEU A 21 -13.35 -5.40 0.21
CA LEU A 21 -14.13 -6.30 -0.63
C LEU A 21 -15.20 -7.07 0.17
N GLN A 22 -14.98 -7.29 1.48
CA GLN A 22 -15.96 -7.93 2.37
C GLN A 22 -16.98 -6.92 2.93
N ASP A 23 -16.50 -5.79 3.44
CA ASP A 23 -17.35 -4.81 4.13
C ASP A 23 -18.17 -3.96 3.14
N GLU A 24 -17.66 -3.76 1.92
CA GLU A 24 -18.25 -2.89 0.92
C GLU A 24 -18.30 -3.56 -0.48
N PRO A 25 -19.05 -4.68 -0.63
CA PRO A 25 -19.02 -5.50 -1.85
C PRO A 25 -19.53 -4.79 -3.11
N THR A 26 -20.23 -3.66 -2.97
CA THR A 26 -20.72 -2.84 -4.08
C THR A 26 -19.87 -1.60 -4.35
N ALA A 27 -18.73 -1.45 -3.67
CA ALA A 27 -17.84 -0.32 -3.89
C ALA A 27 -17.07 -0.48 -5.21
N GLU A 28 -16.91 0.62 -5.95
CA GLU A 28 -15.96 0.69 -7.06
C GLU A 28 -14.57 0.93 -6.47
N ILE A 29 -13.64 0.00 -6.65
CA ILE A 29 -12.27 0.13 -6.14
C ILE A 29 -11.31 0.17 -7.32
N ASP A 30 -10.57 1.28 -7.45
CA ASP A 30 -9.38 1.34 -8.30
C ASP A 30 -8.16 1.03 -7.42
N VAL A 31 -7.61 -0.16 -7.60
CA VAL A 31 -6.42 -0.67 -6.93
C VAL A 31 -5.20 -0.27 -7.77
N VAL A 32 -4.40 0.65 -7.25
CA VAL A 32 -3.21 1.18 -7.93
C VAL A 32 -1.97 0.66 -7.24
N HIS A 33 -1.19 -0.12 -7.98
CA HIS A 33 0.16 -0.51 -7.59
C HIS A 33 1.19 0.41 -8.23
N LEU A 34 2.00 1.06 -7.40
CA LEU A 34 3.16 1.82 -7.87
C LEU A 34 4.38 0.89 -7.89
N VAL A 35 4.91 0.62 -9.07
CA VAL A 35 6.16 -0.13 -9.24
C VAL A 35 7.31 0.86 -9.06
N LEU A 36 7.83 0.93 -7.83
CA LEU A 36 8.84 1.89 -7.41
C LEU A 36 10.25 1.36 -7.66
N LYS A 37 10.84 1.71 -8.80
CA LYS A 37 12.22 1.35 -9.14
C LYS A 37 13.16 2.36 -8.48
N ASN A 38 13.64 2.00 -7.30
CA ASN A 38 14.55 2.79 -6.48
C ASN A 38 15.72 1.92 -5.96
N GLN A 39 16.58 2.48 -5.10
CA GLN A 39 17.78 1.80 -4.59
C GLN A 39 17.52 0.57 -3.71
N GLU A 40 16.31 0.41 -3.15
CA GLU A 40 15.96 -0.78 -2.37
C GLU A 40 15.82 -2.02 -3.26
N ASN A 41 15.66 -1.83 -4.58
CA ASN A 41 15.64 -2.88 -5.60
C ASN A 41 14.73 -4.08 -5.30
N ARG A 42 13.58 -3.83 -4.64
CA ARG A 42 12.56 -4.83 -4.26
C ARG A 42 11.35 -4.88 -5.20
N TRP A 43 11.36 -4.05 -6.25
CA TRP A 43 10.20 -3.80 -7.10
C TRP A 43 9.74 -5.04 -7.89
N GLU A 44 10.66 -5.93 -8.28
CA GLU A 44 10.31 -7.16 -9.00
C GLU A 44 9.49 -8.10 -8.14
N GLN A 45 9.91 -8.31 -6.88
CA GLN A 45 9.25 -9.19 -5.94
C GLN A 45 7.90 -8.63 -5.51
N GLU A 46 7.83 -7.32 -5.26
CA GLU A 46 6.56 -6.65 -4.95
C GLU A 46 5.56 -6.74 -6.12
N LEU A 47 6.03 -6.58 -7.35
CA LEU A 47 5.18 -6.72 -8.54
C LEU A 47 4.63 -8.14 -8.69
N VAL A 48 5.47 -9.16 -8.50
CA VAL A 48 5.04 -10.57 -8.54
C VAL A 48 4.01 -10.84 -7.44
N ALA A 49 4.27 -10.41 -6.21
CA ALA A 49 3.33 -10.56 -5.09
C ALA A 49 1.99 -9.89 -5.39
N CYS A 50 2.01 -8.64 -5.87
CA CYS A 50 0.80 -7.91 -6.22
C CYS A 50 -0.05 -8.65 -7.24
N ARG A 51 0.56 -9.15 -8.32
CA ARG A 51 -0.16 -9.89 -9.37
C ARG A 51 -0.76 -11.19 -8.83
N ASN A 52 0.00 -11.95 -8.05
CA ASN A 52 -0.50 -13.18 -7.44
C ASN A 52 -1.70 -12.92 -6.51
N ILE A 53 -1.64 -11.86 -5.70
CA ILE A 53 -2.75 -11.45 -4.83
C ILE A 53 -3.97 -11.02 -5.65
N VAL A 54 -3.78 -10.23 -6.70
CA VAL A 54 -4.87 -9.79 -7.59
C VAL A 54 -5.54 -11.00 -8.25
N ASP A 55 -4.75 -11.95 -8.72
CA ASP A 55 -5.27 -13.17 -9.33
C ASP A 55 -6.01 -14.04 -8.31
N TRP A 56 -5.51 -14.14 -7.07
CA TRP A 56 -6.23 -14.80 -5.98
C TRP A 56 -7.62 -14.19 -5.78
N PHE A 57 -7.72 -12.86 -5.64
CA PHE A 57 -9.02 -12.21 -5.45
C PHE A 57 -9.96 -12.41 -6.65
N LYS A 58 -9.45 -12.34 -7.88
CA LYS A 58 -10.24 -12.61 -9.08
C LYS A 58 -10.77 -14.04 -9.12
N HIS A 59 -9.96 -15.02 -8.72
CA HIS A 59 -10.40 -16.42 -8.61
C HIS A 59 -11.48 -16.62 -7.54
N GLN A 60 -11.47 -15.82 -6.47
CA GLN A 60 -12.56 -15.78 -5.48
C GLN A 60 -13.83 -15.05 -5.98
N GLY A 61 -13.83 -14.55 -7.22
CA GLY A 61 -14.98 -13.86 -7.82
C GLY A 61 -15.09 -12.37 -7.48
N HIS A 62 -14.07 -11.77 -6.85
CA HIS A 62 -14.06 -10.34 -6.58
C HIS A 62 -13.78 -9.52 -7.83
N THR A 63 -14.43 -8.36 -7.94
CA THR A 63 -14.28 -7.42 -9.06
C THR A 63 -13.77 -6.07 -8.59
N PHE A 64 -12.66 -5.60 -9.16
CA PHE A 64 -12.09 -4.27 -8.97
C PHE A 64 -11.19 -3.93 -10.16
N ASN A 65 -10.88 -2.65 -10.35
CA ASN A 65 -9.92 -2.25 -11.38
C ASN A 65 -8.52 -2.31 -10.80
N TYR A 66 -7.60 -3.02 -11.47
CA TYR A 66 -6.20 -3.07 -11.08
C TYR A 66 -5.33 -2.34 -12.10
N VAL A 67 -4.48 -1.43 -11.64
CA VAL A 67 -3.60 -0.62 -12.47
C VAL A 67 -2.19 -0.64 -11.88
N GLU A 68 -1.21 -0.83 -12.75
CA GLU A 68 0.21 -0.73 -12.43
C GLU A 68 0.78 0.57 -13.01
N GLN A 69 1.52 1.33 -12.22
CA GLN A 69 2.23 2.52 -12.67
C GLN A 69 3.69 2.45 -12.25
N VAL A 70 4.61 2.53 -13.22
CA VAL A 70 6.04 2.54 -12.95
C VAL A 70 6.50 3.95 -12.58
N PHE A 71 7.28 4.06 -11.50
CA PHE A 71 8.06 5.23 -11.14
C PHE A 71 9.51 4.80 -10.97
N GLU A 72 10.40 5.33 -11.81
CA GLU A 72 11.83 5.10 -11.70
C GLU A 72 12.51 6.36 -11.22
N TYR A 73 13.19 6.28 -10.09
CA TYR A 73 13.87 7.41 -9.48
C TYR A 73 15.12 6.98 -8.73
N THR A 74 16.26 7.38 -9.27
CA THR A 74 17.57 7.22 -8.64
C THR A 74 18.31 8.54 -8.80
N ILE A 75 18.54 9.25 -7.70
CA ILE A 75 19.16 10.60 -7.74
C ILE A 75 20.66 10.49 -7.50
N SER A 76 21.10 9.68 -6.53
CA SER A 76 22.51 9.33 -6.26
C SER A 76 22.59 8.25 -5.17
N SER A 77 23.76 7.65 -4.95
CA SER A 77 23.95 6.49 -4.07
C SER A 77 23.55 6.68 -2.59
N ASN A 78 23.24 7.90 -2.14
CA ASN A 78 22.96 8.20 -0.73
C ASN A 78 21.65 8.99 -0.50
N SER A 79 20.84 9.25 -1.52
CA SER A 79 19.58 9.98 -1.34
C SER A 79 18.54 9.59 -2.38
N PHE A 80 17.34 9.26 -1.91
CA PHE A 80 16.16 9.02 -2.73
C PHE A 80 14.91 9.60 -2.08
N PRO A 81 13.93 10.06 -2.88
CA PRO A 81 12.60 10.40 -2.38
C PRO A 81 11.97 9.22 -1.65
N TYR A 82 11.38 9.47 -0.49
CA TYR A 82 10.57 8.45 0.18
C TYR A 82 9.37 8.06 -0.70
N ASP A 83 9.06 6.77 -0.73
CA ASP A 83 7.91 6.20 -1.47
C ASP A 83 6.59 6.93 -1.15
N THR A 84 6.42 7.36 0.10
CA THR A 84 5.26 8.13 0.56
C THR A 84 5.08 9.46 -0.16
N SER A 85 6.18 10.08 -0.60
CA SER A 85 6.15 11.31 -1.39
C SER A 85 5.61 11.06 -2.79
N VAL A 86 6.03 9.95 -3.42
CA VAL A 86 5.57 9.53 -4.73
C VAL A 86 4.08 9.17 -4.68
N VAL A 87 3.65 8.45 -3.65
CA VAL A 87 2.24 8.13 -3.40
C VAL A 87 1.39 9.40 -3.28
N GLY A 88 1.80 10.35 -2.43
CA GLY A 88 1.07 11.61 -2.24
C GLY A 88 0.94 12.41 -3.54
N PHE A 89 2.02 12.52 -4.30
CA PHE A 89 2.07 13.20 -5.59
C PHE A 89 1.14 12.54 -6.62
N TYR A 90 1.20 11.23 -6.78
CA TYR A 90 0.41 10.53 -7.79
C TYR A 90 -1.07 10.44 -7.40
N ALA A 91 -1.38 10.26 -6.11
CA ALA A 91 -2.75 10.34 -5.59
C ALA A 91 -3.40 11.66 -5.99
N ALA A 92 -2.69 12.78 -5.83
CA ALA A 92 -3.18 14.09 -6.20
C ALA A 92 -3.50 14.20 -7.69
N HIS A 93 -2.75 13.55 -8.58
CA HIS A 93 -3.05 13.55 -10.02
C HIS A 93 -4.26 12.67 -10.36
N LEU A 94 -4.35 11.48 -9.75
CA LEU A 94 -5.46 10.56 -9.99
C LEU A 94 -6.81 11.15 -9.55
N ILE A 95 -6.86 11.79 -8.37
CA ILE A 95 -8.11 12.43 -7.93
C ILE A 95 -8.51 13.63 -8.79
N GLN A 96 -7.61 14.16 -9.62
CA GLN A 96 -7.93 15.23 -10.58
C GLN A 96 -8.49 14.65 -11.87
N SER A 97 -7.94 13.54 -12.35
CA SER A 97 -8.40 12.88 -13.58
C SER A 97 -9.71 12.11 -13.43
N LYS A 98 -10.00 11.58 -12.24
CA LYS A 98 -11.21 10.79 -11.95
C LYS A 98 -11.77 11.16 -10.58
N SER A 99 -13.08 11.09 -10.41
CA SER A 99 -13.74 11.38 -9.14
C SER A 99 -13.70 10.16 -8.22
N TYR A 100 -13.36 10.38 -6.96
CA TYR A 100 -13.32 9.38 -5.89
C TYR A 100 -13.98 9.96 -4.63
N ASP A 101 -14.57 9.09 -3.82
CA ASP A 101 -15.11 9.46 -2.51
C ASP A 101 -14.01 9.43 -1.43
N TYR A 102 -13.08 8.48 -1.55
CA TYR A 102 -11.98 8.29 -0.61
C TYR A 102 -10.68 7.81 -1.28
N VAL A 103 -9.55 8.20 -0.69
CA VAL A 103 -8.23 7.60 -0.94
C VAL A 103 -7.87 6.71 0.24
N THR A 104 -7.24 5.56 0.00
CA THR A 104 -6.88 4.63 1.07
C THR A 104 -5.52 3.97 0.83
N SER A 105 -4.90 3.51 1.91
CA SER A 105 -3.63 2.79 1.94
C SER A 105 -3.56 1.90 3.18
N GLY A 106 -2.56 1.00 3.21
CA GLY A 106 -2.33 0.04 4.29
C GLY A 106 -1.82 0.61 5.61
N VAL A 107 -2.27 1.79 6.06
CA VAL A 107 -1.91 2.32 7.39
C VAL A 107 -2.65 1.50 8.46
N VAL A 108 -1.92 0.94 9.40
CA VAL A 108 -2.44 0.14 10.53
C VAL A 108 -2.30 0.89 11.86
N ALA A 109 -2.94 0.37 12.93
CA ALA A 109 -2.93 1.01 14.25
C ALA A 109 -1.53 1.32 14.79
N SER A 110 -0.56 0.43 14.55
CA SER A 110 0.82 0.58 15.04
C SER A 110 1.58 1.69 14.31
N ASP A 111 1.25 1.98 13.05
CA ASP A 111 1.93 3.03 12.30
C ASP A 111 1.64 4.42 12.90
N ASP A 112 0.40 4.66 13.30
CA ASP A 112 -0.05 5.95 13.84
C ASP A 112 0.52 6.24 15.24
N GLN A 113 0.99 5.22 15.95
CA GLN A 113 1.55 5.35 17.29
C GLN A 113 3.05 5.69 17.29
N THR A 114 3.72 5.63 16.13
CA THR A 114 5.16 5.93 16.02
C THR A 114 5.41 7.30 15.41
N TRP A 115 6.43 8.01 15.90
CA TRP A 115 6.85 9.28 15.30
C TRP A 115 7.17 9.15 13.81
N GLN A 116 7.82 8.04 13.41
CA GLN A 116 8.17 7.80 12.01
C GLN A 116 6.93 7.60 11.13
N GLY A 117 5.92 6.86 11.60
CA GLY A 117 4.68 6.67 10.87
C GLY A 117 3.87 7.96 10.75
N GLN A 118 3.76 8.73 11.83
CA GLN A 118 3.13 10.06 11.81
C GLN A 118 3.85 11.03 10.86
N PHE A 119 5.18 11.06 10.88
CA PHE A 119 5.98 11.88 9.97
C PHE A 119 5.72 11.50 8.50
N ARG A 120 5.75 10.21 8.17
CA ARG A 120 5.46 9.70 6.82
C ARG A 120 4.06 10.06 6.35
N THR A 121 3.05 9.91 7.21
CA THR A 121 1.68 10.31 6.92
C THR A 121 1.56 11.81 6.71
N SER A 122 2.24 12.63 7.52
CA SER A 122 2.28 14.08 7.38
C SER A 122 2.92 14.53 6.07
N VAL A 123 4.08 13.95 5.70
CA VAL A 123 4.76 14.24 4.43
C VAL A 123 3.86 13.89 3.23
N ARG A 124 3.29 12.68 3.23
CA ARG A 124 2.36 12.24 2.16
C ARG A 124 1.18 13.19 2.03
N THR A 125 0.56 13.53 3.17
CA THR A 125 -0.62 14.39 3.24
C THR A 125 -0.29 15.79 2.72
N SER A 126 0.84 16.37 3.17
CA SER A 126 1.29 17.69 2.74
C SER A 126 1.50 17.75 1.23
N ILE A 127 2.22 16.78 0.66
CA ILE A 127 2.45 16.70 -0.79
C ILE A 127 1.12 16.55 -1.53
N TYR A 128 0.26 15.64 -1.07
CA TYR A 128 -1.05 15.42 -1.67
C TYR A 128 -1.91 16.68 -1.71
N PHE A 129 -2.05 17.39 -0.58
CA PHE A 129 -2.83 18.63 -0.50
C PHE A 129 -2.22 19.74 -1.36
N SER A 130 -0.90 19.98 -1.25
CA SER A 130 -0.22 21.01 -2.02
C SER A 130 -0.31 20.77 -3.53
N THR A 131 -0.11 19.53 -3.98
CA THR A 131 -0.22 19.17 -5.40
C THR A 131 -1.67 19.28 -5.88
N ALA A 132 -2.65 18.75 -5.15
CA ALA A 132 -4.05 18.79 -5.55
C ALA A 132 -4.57 20.23 -5.69
N LEU A 133 -4.28 21.09 -4.71
CA LEU A 133 -4.65 22.51 -4.73
C LEU A 133 -3.99 23.28 -5.87
N SER A 134 -2.74 22.93 -6.22
CA SER A 134 -2.01 23.60 -7.29
C SER A 134 -2.56 23.25 -8.68
N ILE A 135 -3.05 22.02 -8.86
CA ILE A 135 -3.60 21.56 -10.15
C ILE A 135 -5.01 22.09 -10.36
N SER A 136 -5.88 22.00 -9.35
CA SER A 136 -7.25 22.46 -9.44
C SER A 136 -7.74 22.98 -8.09
N PRO A 137 -7.60 24.29 -7.81
CA PRO A 137 -7.94 24.87 -6.51
C PRO A 137 -9.44 24.80 -6.19
N CYS A 138 -10.29 24.59 -7.21
CA CYS A 138 -11.74 24.54 -7.06
C CYS A 138 -12.29 23.11 -6.90
N LYS A 139 -11.47 22.06 -7.09
CA LYS A 139 -11.93 20.68 -6.93
C LYS A 139 -11.85 20.26 -5.46
N PRO A 140 -12.90 19.68 -4.88
CA PRO A 140 -12.84 19.16 -3.51
C PRO A 140 -11.71 18.14 -3.35
N ILE A 141 -10.94 18.28 -2.28
CA ILE A 141 -9.88 17.34 -1.95
C ILE A 141 -10.50 16.12 -1.28
N VAL A 142 -10.21 14.95 -1.82
CA VAL A 142 -10.72 13.68 -1.33
C VAL A 142 -10.02 13.29 -0.04
N ALA A 143 -10.78 12.86 0.96
CA ALA A 143 -10.24 12.47 2.27
C ALA A 143 -9.55 11.10 2.23
N TRP A 144 -8.57 10.92 3.12
CA TRP A 144 -7.95 9.61 3.37
C TRP A 144 -8.82 8.79 4.34
N LYS A 145 -9.09 7.52 3.99
CA LYS A 145 -9.75 6.52 4.84
C LYS A 145 -8.75 5.42 5.19
N TYR A 146 -8.68 5.02 6.45
CA TYR A 146 -7.76 3.98 6.95
C TYR A 146 -8.56 2.80 7.55
N PRO A 147 -8.94 1.81 6.73
CA PRO A 147 -9.80 0.71 7.17
C PRO A 147 -9.23 -0.17 8.30
N LEU A 148 -7.91 -0.12 8.51
CA LEU A 148 -7.21 -0.96 9.50
C LEU A 148 -6.72 -0.19 10.73
N ILE A 149 -7.13 1.07 10.93
CA ILE A 149 -6.62 1.91 12.05
C ILE A 149 -6.89 1.32 13.44
N GLY A 150 -7.86 0.40 13.56
CA GLY A 150 -8.18 -0.31 14.80
C GLY A 150 -7.60 -1.72 14.90
N MET A 151 -6.79 -2.16 13.93
CA MET A 151 -6.21 -3.50 13.89
C MET A 151 -4.69 -3.46 14.04
N THR A 152 -4.18 -4.36 14.86
CA THR A 152 -2.75 -4.64 14.98
C THR A 152 -2.29 -5.58 13.87
N LYS A 153 -1.00 -5.52 13.54
CA LYS A 153 -0.40 -6.42 12.56
C LYS A 153 -0.50 -7.90 12.96
N LYS A 154 -0.40 -8.17 14.27
CA LYS A 154 -0.61 -9.51 14.83
C LYS A 154 -2.02 -10.03 14.58
N GLU A 155 -3.05 -9.21 14.80
CA GLU A 155 -4.44 -9.60 14.49
C GLU A 155 -4.64 -9.85 13.00
N ILE A 156 -4.03 -9.01 12.14
CA ILE A 156 -4.09 -9.19 10.69
C ILE A 156 -3.52 -10.55 10.28
N ILE A 157 -2.31 -10.87 10.75
CA ILE A 157 -1.56 -12.08 10.40
C ILE A 157 -2.23 -13.34 10.98
N LYS A 158 -2.64 -13.31 12.26
CA LYS A 158 -3.12 -14.52 12.95
C LYS A 158 -4.60 -14.81 12.73
N ASN A 159 -5.43 -13.77 12.57
CA ASN A 159 -6.88 -13.92 12.74
C ASN A 159 -7.70 -13.37 11.57
N PHE A 160 -7.14 -12.53 10.70
CA PHE A 160 -7.93 -11.80 9.70
C PHE A 160 -7.71 -12.29 8.27
N LEU A 161 -6.46 -12.34 7.80
CA LEU A 161 -6.16 -12.77 6.45
C LEU A 161 -6.24 -14.31 6.33
N PRO A 162 -6.93 -14.84 5.31
CA PRO A 162 -6.81 -16.26 4.95
C PRO A 162 -5.36 -16.66 4.74
N LYS A 163 -4.97 -17.86 5.19
CA LYS A 163 -3.58 -18.32 5.16
C LYS A 163 -3.01 -18.35 3.73
N ASP A 164 -3.79 -18.83 2.78
CA ASP A 164 -3.41 -18.91 1.37
C ASP A 164 -3.23 -17.53 0.75
N LEU A 165 -3.99 -16.52 1.16
CA LEU A 165 -3.78 -15.12 0.76
C LEU A 165 -2.55 -14.49 1.45
N LEU A 166 -2.36 -14.75 2.74
CA LEU A 166 -1.22 -14.24 3.52
C LEU A 166 0.12 -14.70 2.92
N GLU A 167 0.20 -15.96 2.50
CA GLU A 167 1.40 -16.55 1.89
C GLU A 167 1.79 -15.90 0.54
N LEU A 168 0.88 -15.18 -0.12
CA LEU A 168 1.16 -14.45 -1.36
C LEU A 168 1.75 -13.06 -1.12
N THR A 169 1.75 -12.58 0.14
CA THR A 169 2.21 -11.23 0.46
C THR A 169 3.73 -11.13 0.52
N PHE A 170 4.26 -9.94 0.19
CA PHE A 170 5.69 -9.67 0.25
C PHE A 170 5.98 -8.40 1.04
N SER A 171 6.80 -8.53 2.08
CA SER A 171 7.13 -7.42 3.00
C SER A 171 8.65 -7.21 3.19
N CYS A 172 9.50 -8.05 2.59
CA CYS A 172 10.94 -7.97 2.77
C CYS A 172 11.50 -6.69 2.11
N ARG A 173 12.45 -6.03 2.79
CA ARG A 173 13.07 -4.78 2.30
C ARG A 173 14.38 -4.97 1.57
N ALA A 174 14.98 -6.15 1.67
CA ALA A 174 16.27 -6.47 1.07
C ALA A 174 16.32 -7.98 0.78
N PRO A 175 15.51 -8.49 -0.17
CA PRO A 175 15.49 -9.91 -0.49
C PRO A 175 16.86 -10.42 -0.95
N LEU A 176 17.08 -11.73 -0.79
CA LEU A 176 18.27 -12.40 -1.32
C LEU A 176 18.19 -12.46 -2.86
N GLN A 177 19.29 -12.84 -3.52
CA GLN A 177 19.38 -12.90 -4.99
C GLN A 177 18.34 -13.84 -5.62
N ASP A 178 17.92 -14.88 -4.90
CA ASP A 178 16.88 -15.82 -5.31
C ASP A 178 15.46 -15.33 -5.00
N SER A 179 15.30 -14.05 -4.65
CA SER A 179 14.04 -13.40 -4.26
C SER A 179 13.44 -13.89 -2.95
N THR A 180 14.15 -14.71 -2.18
CA THR A 180 13.68 -15.13 -0.85
C THR A 180 13.78 -13.97 0.17
N PRO A 181 12.84 -13.87 1.13
CA PRO A 181 12.95 -12.92 2.23
C PRO A 181 14.25 -13.11 3.01
N CYS A 182 14.96 -12.02 3.33
CA CYS A 182 16.26 -12.11 4.02
C CYS A 182 16.19 -12.53 5.49
N GLY A 183 15.00 -12.65 6.07
CA GLY A 183 14.77 -13.09 7.45
C GLY A 183 15.28 -12.16 8.55
N SER A 184 15.91 -11.02 8.21
CA SER A 184 16.67 -10.20 9.15
C SER A 184 16.39 -8.69 9.08
N CYS A 185 15.71 -8.22 8.03
CA CYS A 185 15.30 -6.81 7.98
C CYS A 185 14.18 -6.53 8.98
N VAL A 186 13.94 -5.24 9.29
CA VAL A 186 12.91 -4.80 10.26
C VAL A 186 11.55 -5.48 10.02
N ALA A 187 11.09 -5.54 8.77
CA ALA A 187 9.82 -6.17 8.43
C ALA A 187 9.84 -7.70 8.58
N CYS A 188 10.96 -8.36 8.27
CA CYS A 188 11.09 -9.80 8.47
C CYS A 188 11.12 -10.16 9.96
N ASN A 189 11.85 -9.40 10.79
CA ASN A 189 11.92 -9.63 12.23
C ASN A 189 10.54 -9.45 12.87
N GLU A 190 9.82 -8.38 12.53
CA GLU A 190 8.45 -8.13 13.01
C GLU A 190 7.51 -9.31 12.68
N ILE A 191 7.54 -9.82 11.44
CA ILE A 191 6.74 -10.97 11.03
C ILE A 191 7.16 -12.23 11.78
N ASN A 192 8.46 -12.49 11.91
CA ASN A 192 8.98 -13.67 12.60
C ASN A 192 8.63 -13.68 14.09
N GLU A 193 8.69 -12.53 14.76
CA GLU A 193 8.27 -12.38 16.16
C GLU A 193 6.78 -12.71 16.31
N ILE A 194 5.93 -12.17 15.44
CA ILE A 194 4.49 -12.44 15.45
C ILE A 194 4.21 -13.94 15.23
N LEU A 195 4.93 -14.59 14.31
CA LEU A 195 4.75 -16.01 13.98
C LEU A 195 5.31 -16.96 15.05
N ALA A 196 6.28 -16.51 15.86
CA ALA A 196 6.87 -17.32 16.94
C ALA A 196 6.02 -17.38 18.22
N GLU A 197 5.14 -16.39 18.42
CA GLU A 197 4.14 -16.37 19.50
C GLU A 197 2.96 -17.33 19.25
#